data_AF-A0A3M9XGA9-F1
#
_entry.id   AF-A0A3M9XGA9-F1
#
_cell.length_a   1.000
_cell.length_b   1.000
_cell.length_c   1.000
_cell.angle_alpha   90.00
_cell.angle_beta   90.00
_cell.angle_gamma   90.00
#
_symmetry.space_group_name_H-M   'P 1'
#
loop_
_entity.id
_entity.type
_entity.pdbx_description
1 polymer ?
#
loop_
_entity_poly.entity_id
_entity_poly.type
_entity_poly.pdbx_seq_one_letter_code
_entity_poly.pdbx_strand_id
1 'polypeptide(L)'
;MAQTNYKDWIGLFGHTAEEPAVKALLRSAGVTKRLVMPRDELDLLIDIPGMTVNFQDAELFEDLPPVGSGNCVLTGVVLRLEKDTTAYEGPLPYDVKRDSSQADLRARFGKPSESESDIGWDRWIVADKLTLTAQYTGDRASIEALMLSLPEPD
;
A
#
# COMPACT_ATOMS: atom_id res chain seq x y z
N MET A 1 16.80 -2.06 13.46
CA MET A 1 16.58 -1.37 12.18
C MET A 1 15.52 -0.32 12.42
N ALA A 2 15.69 0.91 11.94
CA ALA A 2 14.66 1.93 12.08
C ALA A 2 13.47 1.56 11.19
N GLN A 3 12.26 1.66 11.71
CA GLN A 3 11.04 1.46 10.92
C GLN A 3 10.89 2.63 9.93
N THR A 4 10.76 2.32 8.64
CA THR A 4 10.63 3.32 7.56
C THR A 4 9.24 3.97 7.61
N ASN A 5 9.13 5.24 7.21
CA ASN A 5 7.86 5.96 7.20
C ASN A 5 7.08 5.63 5.91
N TYR A 6 5.77 5.40 6.01
CA TYR A 6 4.94 5.13 4.84
C TYR A 6 4.96 6.30 3.82
N LYS A 7 5.14 7.53 4.31
CA LYS A 7 5.23 8.74 3.46
C LYS A 7 6.41 8.71 2.49
N ASP A 8 7.52 8.08 2.88
CA ASP A 8 8.70 7.95 2.02
C ASP A 8 8.39 7.06 0.81
N TRP A 9 7.50 6.07 0.97
CA TRP A 9 7.06 5.18 -0.10
C TRP A 9 6.05 5.85 -1.02
N ILE A 10 5.05 6.57 -0.48
CA ILE A 10 4.05 7.29 -1.29
C ILE A 10 4.73 8.30 -2.22
N GLY A 11 5.74 9.02 -1.72
CA GLY A 11 6.50 9.98 -2.53
C GLY A 11 7.24 9.36 -3.72
N LEU A 12 7.30 8.02 -3.79
CA LEU A 12 7.93 7.25 -4.86
C LEU A 12 6.93 6.40 -5.65
N PHE A 13 5.62 6.60 -5.50
CA PHE A 13 4.64 5.90 -6.34
C PHE A 13 4.82 6.25 -7.82
N GLY A 14 4.68 5.24 -8.69
CA GLY A 14 4.93 5.32 -10.12
C GLY A 14 6.40 5.21 -10.52
N HIS A 15 7.33 5.21 -9.56
CA HIS A 15 8.76 5.03 -9.84
C HIS A 15 9.14 3.54 -9.90
N THR A 16 10.11 3.21 -10.75
CA THR A 16 10.55 1.82 -10.92
C THR A 16 11.44 1.34 -9.78
N ALA A 17 11.47 0.03 -9.54
CA ALA A 17 12.42 -0.59 -8.61
C ALA A 17 13.90 -0.34 -8.96
N GLU A 18 14.21 0.08 -10.19
CA GLU A 18 15.56 0.34 -10.65
C GLU A 18 16.05 1.77 -10.38
N GLU A 19 15.15 2.69 -10.03
CA GLU A 19 15.49 4.08 -9.77
C GLU A 19 16.31 4.24 -8.47
N PRO A 20 17.27 5.18 -8.42
CA PRO A 20 18.17 5.32 -7.27
C PRO A 20 17.45 5.56 -5.94
N ALA A 21 16.38 6.36 -5.95
CA ALA A 21 15.61 6.68 -4.75
C ALA A 21 14.86 5.44 -4.21
N VAL A 22 14.20 4.68 -5.09
CA VAL A 22 13.48 3.45 -4.73
C VAL A 22 14.46 2.39 -4.21
N LYS A 23 15.61 2.20 -4.89
CA LYS A 23 16.68 1.30 -4.43
C LYS A 23 17.22 1.67 -3.06
N ALA A 24 17.43 2.96 -2.81
CA ALA A 24 17.93 3.44 -1.53
C ALA A 24 16.93 3.13 -0.40
N LEU A 25 15.64 3.38 -0.65
CA LEU A 25 14.59 3.11 0.32
C LEU A 25 14.41 1.60 0.58
N LEU A 26 14.39 0.78 -0.46
CA LEU A 26 14.39 -0.69 -0.36
C LEU A 26 15.57 -1.21 0.47
N ARG A 27 16.80 -0.74 0.20
CA ARG A 27 17.99 -1.12 0.97
C ARG A 27 17.89 -0.68 2.42
N SER A 28 17.40 0.52 2.69
CA SER A 28 17.19 1.01 4.06
C SER A 28 16.20 0.16 4.86
N ALA A 29 15.24 -0.46 4.15
CA ALA A 29 14.26 -1.39 4.71
C ALA A 29 14.75 -2.85 4.75
N GLY A 30 16.01 -3.12 4.40
CA GLY A 30 16.63 -4.46 4.44
C GLY A 30 16.47 -5.28 3.16
N VAL A 31 15.86 -4.73 2.11
CA VAL A 31 15.72 -5.40 0.82
C VAL A 31 17.02 -5.25 0.03
N THR A 32 17.80 -6.34 -0.03
CA THR A 32 19.12 -6.36 -0.67
C THR A 32 19.13 -7.06 -2.02
N LYS A 33 18.10 -7.86 -2.32
CA LYS A 33 17.96 -8.55 -3.60
C LYS A 33 17.39 -7.61 -4.66
N ARG A 34 17.77 -7.86 -5.91
CA ARG A 34 17.14 -7.22 -7.07
C ARG A 34 15.69 -7.68 -7.16
N LEU A 35 14.77 -6.74 -7.33
CA LEU A 35 13.37 -7.02 -7.58
C LEU A 35 13.19 -7.34 -9.05
N VAL A 36 12.54 -8.47 -9.34
CA VAL A 36 12.24 -8.92 -10.70
C VAL A 36 10.82 -9.44 -10.67
N MET A 37 9.94 -8.87 -11.51
CA MET A 37 8.57 -9.36 -11.67
C MET A 37 8.62 -10.77 -12.29
N PRO A 38 7.99 -11.78 -11.68
CA PRO A 38 7.82 -13.08 -12.32
C PRO A 38 7.00 -12.94 -13.60
N ARG A 39 7.27 -13.78 -14.61
CA ARG A 39 6.70 -13.61 -15.97
C ARG A 39 5.18 -13.69 -16.07
N ASP A 40 4.54 -14.35 -15.11
CA ASP A 40 3.11 -14.63 -15.10
C ASP A 40 2.39 -13.96 -13.91
N GLU A 41 3.05 -13.01 -13.25
CA GLU A 41 2.50 -12.26 -12.11
C GLU A 41 2.32 -10.79 -12.52
N LEU A 42 1.24 -10.17 -12.03
CA LEU A 42 0.94 -8.75 -12.26
C LEU A 42 1.40 -7.86 -11.09
N ASP A 43 1.66 -8.49 -9.95
CA ASP A 43 2.07 -7.85 -8.72
C ASP A 43 3.27 -8.57 -8.08
N LEU A 44 4.11 -7.76 -7.43
CA LEU A 44 5.25 -8.20 -6.65
C LEU A 44 5.18 -7.54 -5.28
N LEU A 45 4.80 -8.34 -4.29
CA LEU A 45 4.69 -7.93 -2.91
C LEU A 45 6.00 -8.15 -2.17
N ILE A 46 6.51 -7.11 -1.52
CA ILE A 46 7.74 -7.17 -0.73
C ILE A 46 7.45 -6.80 0.71
N ASP A 47 7.57 -7.79 1.59
CA ASP A 47 7.46 -7.58 3.03
C ASP A 47 8.70 -6.90 3.59
N ILE A 48 8.46 -5.81 4.32
CA ILE A 48 9.45 -5.05 5.08
C ILE A 48 8.94 -4.85 6.51
N PRO A 49 9.77 -4.53 7.51
CA PRO A 49 9.29 -4.37 8.88
C PRO A 49 8.10 -3.39 8.99
N GLY A 50 6.95 -3.85 9.48
CA GLY A 50 5.73 -3.04 9.58
C GLY A 50 4.84 -3.02 8.33
N MET A 51 5.39 -3.26 7.14
CA MET A 51 4.69 -2.93 5.89
C MET A 51 4.88 -4.01 4.83
N THR A 52 4.04 -3.96 3.80
CA THR A 52 4.25 -4.66 2.54
C THR A 52 4.20 -3.61 1.44
N VAL A 53 5.21 -3.55 0.58
CA VAL A 53 5.22 -2.64 -0.57
C VAL A 53 4.83 -3.42 -1.81
N ASN A 54 3.96 -2.84 -2.64
CA ASN A 54 3.43 -3.46 -3.84
C ASN A 54 4.08 -2.82 -5.07
N PHE A 55 4.62 -3.67 -5.94
CA PHE A 55 5.08 -3.29 -7.26
C PHE A 55 4.18 -3.95 -8.30
N GLN A 56 3.70 -3.21 -9.29
CA GLN A 56 2.88 -3.77 -10.37
C GLN A 56 3.49 -3.46 -11.73
N ASP A 57 3.08 -4.21 -12.76
CA ASP A 57 3.46 -3.87 -14.13
C ASP A 57 2.98 -2.46 -14.47
N ALA A 58 3.90 -1.63 -14.97
CA ALA A 58 3.59 -0.26 -15.33
C ALA A 58 2.64 -0.16 -16.53
N GLU A 59 2.58 -1.19 -17.38
CA GLU A 59 1.65 -1.26 -18.52
C GLU A 59 0.18 -1.26 -18.07
N LEU A 60 -0.09 -1.56 -16.80
CA LEU A 60 -1.43 -1.44 -16.21
C LEU A 60 -1.85 0.03 -16.04
N PHE A 61 -0.92 0.99 -15.94
CA PHE A 61 -1.25 2.37 -15.58
C PHE A 61 -1.06 3.32 -16.76
N GLU A 62 -2.16 3.67 -17.44
CA GLU A 62 -2.14 4.57 -18.60
C GLU A 62 -1.59 5.98 -18.28
N ASP A 63 -1.78 6.44 -17.05
CA ASP A 63 -1.36 7.76 -16.58
C ASP A 63 0.14 7.82 -16.20
N LEU A 64 0.85 6.68 -16.14
CA LEU A 64 2.27 6.64 -15.78
C LEU A 64 3.17 6.78 -17.02
N PRO A 65 4.36 7.41 -16.88
CA PRO A 65 5.34 7.42 -17.96
C PRO A 65 5.71 5.99 -18.38
N PRO A 66 5.92 5.73 -19.68
CA PRO A 66 6.32 4.42 -20.14
C PRO A 66 7.71 4.08 -19.61
N VAL A 67 7.81 3.00 -18.83
CA VAL A 67 9.08 2.53 -18.23
C VAL A 67 9.68 1.33 -18.96
N GLY A 68 9.04 0.87 -20.04
CA GLY A 68 9.48 -0.28 -20.85
C GLY A 68 8.97 -1.62 -20.30
N SER A 69 8.72 -2.56 -21.21
CA SER A 69 8.06 -3.84 -20.90
C SER A 69 8.84 -4.67 -19.87
N GLY A 70 8.11 -5.27 -18.92
CA GLY A 70 8.67 -6.10 -17.85
C GLY A 70 9.29 -5.33 -16.67
N ASN A 71 9.15 -4.00 -16.64
CA ASN A 71 9.53 -3.18 -15.50
C ASN A 71 8.32 -2.91 -14.59
N CYS A 72 8.50 -3.18 -13.30
CA CYS A 72 7.49 -2.89 -12.30
C CYS A 72 7.72 -1.52 -11.66
N VAL A 73 6.63 -0.87 -11.29
CA VAL A 73 6.59 0.40 -10.59
C VAL A 73 6.02 0.21 -9.20
N LEU A 74 6.48 1.00 -8.24
CA LEU A 74 5.91 1.01 -6.90
C LEU A 74 4.50 1.62 -6.98
N THR A 75 3.49 0.86 -6.58
CA THR A 75 2.08 1.30 -6.71
C THR A 75 1.34 1.35 -5.40
N GLY A 76 1.84 0.70 -4.35
CA GLY A 76 1.16 0.70 -3.08
C GLY A 76 2.03 0.35 -1.89
N VAL A 77 1.51 0.68 -0.72
CA VAL A 77 2.05 0.27 0.57
C VAL A 77 0.90 -0.15 1.48
N VAL A 78 1.04 -1.33 2.08
CA VAL A 78 0.15 -1.88 3.10
C VAL A 78 0.82 -1.72 4.46
N LEU A 79 0.13 -1.08 5.39
CA LEU A 79 0.50 -0.95 6.80
C LEU A 79 -0.18 -2.08 7.55
N ARG A 80 0.61 -3.00 8.11
CA ARG A 80 0.08 -4.12 8.91
C ARG A 80 -0.21 -3.63 10.32
N LEU A 81 -1.47 -3.67 10.75
CA LEU A 81 -1.90 -3.13 12.05
C LEU A 81 -2.30 -4.22 13.04
N GLU A 82 -2.45 -5.46 12.59
CA GLU A 82 -2.66 -6.61 13.46
C GLU A 82 -1.59 -6.67 14.54
N LYS A 83 -2.00 -7.00 15.78
CA LYS A 83 -1.15 -6.96 16.97
C LYS A 83 -0.18 -8.15 17.03
N ASP A 84 0.79 -8.16 16.12
CA ASP A 84 1.92 -9.08 16.15
C ASP A 84 3.27 -8.32 16.22
N THR A 85 4.38 -9.06 16.27
CA THR A 85 5.72 -8.47 16.36
C THR A 85 6.18 -7.73 15.09
N THR A 86 5.38 -7.77 14.03
CA THR A 86 5.66 -7.16 12.73
C THR A 86 4.74 -5.99 12.41
N ALA A 87 3.91 -5.57 13.37
CA ALA A 87 2.99 -4.46 13.24
C ALA A 87 3.72 -3.14 12.89
N TYR A 88 3.10 -2.35 12.03
CA TYR A 88 3.48 -0.98 11.78
C TYR A 88 3.23 -0.14 13.03
N GLU A 89 4.23 0.52 13.61
CA GLU A 89 4.07 1.34 14.83
C GLU A 89 4.08 2.86 14.54
N GLY A 90 4.41 3.24 13.30
CA GLY A 90 4.45 4.64 12.87
C GLY A 90 3.08 5.34 12.77
N PRO A 91 3.06 6.62 12.38
CA PRO A 91 1.83 7.38 12.18
C PRO A 91 0.97 6.80 11.06
N LEU A 92 -0.35 6.74 11.26
CA LEU A 92 -1.29 6.29 10.23
C LEU A 92 -1.69 7.45 9.30
N PRO A 93 -2.04 7.16 8.03
CA PRO A 93 -2.50 8.18 7.10
C PRO A 93 -3.82 8.80 7.52
N TYR A 94 -4.03 10.05 7.09
CA TYR A 94 -5.29 10.77 7.26
C TYR A 94 -5.81 10.76 8.72
N ASP A 95 -4.90 10.83 9.69
CA ASP A 95 -5.15 10.73 11.14
C ASP A 95 -6.09 9.58 11.55
N VAL A 96 -6.07 8.47 10.81
CA VAL A 96 -6.79 7.26 11.18
C VAL A 96 -6.26 6.76 12.52
N LYS A 97 -7.14 6.30 13.40
CA LYS A 97 -6.73 5.70 14.68
C LYS A 97 -6.61 4.20 14.50
N ARG A 98 -5.67 3.58 15.22
CA ARG A 98 -5.43 2.13 15.16
C ARG A 98 -6.64 1.30 15.59
N ASP A 99 -7.43 1.85 16.48
CA ASP A 99 -8.66 1.26 17.04
C ASP A 99 -9.93 1.75 16.32
N SER A 100 -9.81 2.43 15.18
CA SER A 100 -10.98 2.80 14.38
C SER A 100 -11.69 1.55 13.87
N SER A 101 -13.02 1.54 14.01
CA SER A 101 -13.89 0.53 13.42
C SER A 101 -14.25 0.88 11.97
N GLN A 102 -14.90 -0.06 11.27
CA GLN A 102 -15.49 0.24 9.96
C GLN A 102 -16.47 1.42 10.02
N ALA A 103 -17.28 1.48 11.07
CA ALA A 103 -18.25 2.56 11.26
C ALA A 103 -17.55 3.92 11.42
N ASP A 104 -16.44 3.97 12.15
CA ASP A 104 -15.64 5.19 12.32
C ASP A 104 -15.06 5.68 10.99
N LEU A 105 -14.51 4.77 10.18
CA LEU A 105 -13.95 5.14 8.88
C LEU A 105 -15.03 5.62 7.91
N ARG A 106 -16.18 4.95 7.86
CA ARG A 106 -17.32 5.39 7.04
C ARG A 106 -17.92 6.71 7.51
N ALA A 107 -17.95 6.98 8.81
CA ALA A 107 -18.36 8.28 9.33
C ALA A 107 -17.38 9.39 8.92
N ARG A 108 -16.09 9.08 8.83
CA ARG A 108 -15.04 10.03 8.47
C ARG A 108 -14.92 10.29 6.97
N PHE A 109 -14.87 9.24 6.16
CA PHE A 109 -14.61 9.32 4.73
C PHE A 109 -15.88 9.24 3.86
N GLY A 110 -17.04 9.00 4.49
CA GLY A 110 -18.29 8.80 3.79
C GLY A 110 -18.44 7.39 3.23
N LYS A 111 -19.34 7.24 2.25
CA LYS A 111 -19.60 5.97 1.59
C LYS A 111 -18.34 5.52 0.82
N PRO A 112 -17.87 4.27 0.99
CA PRO A 112 -16.76 3.75 0.20
C PRO A 112 -17.12 3.66 -1.28
N SER A 113 -16.12 3.83 -2.15
CA SER A 113 -16.27 3.60 -3.59
C SER A 113 -16.49 2.13 -3.90
N GLU A 114 -15.84 1.26 -3.13
CA GLU A 114 -15.94 -0.19 -3.24
C GLU A 114 -15.87 -0.82 -1.86
N SER A 115 -16.59 -1.91 -1.68
CA SER A 115 -16.60 -2.65 -0.41
C SER A 115 -16.89 -4.11 -0.68
N GLU A 116 -16.19 -4.99 0.02
CA GLU A 116 -16.49 -6.42 0.01
C GLU A 116 -16.90 -6.85 1.42
N SER A 117 -18.15 -7.27 1.56
CA SER A 117 -18.71 -7.61 2.86
C SER A 117 -18.13 -8.89 3.43
N ASP A 118 -17.78 -9.85 2.58
CA ASP A 118 -17.42 -11.20 3.00
C ASP A 118 -16.01 -11.26 3.58
N ILE A 119 -15.07 -10.54 2.96
CA ILE A 119 -13.68 -10.41 3.45
C ILE A 119 -13.45 -9.12 4.25
N GLY A 120 -14.47 -8.28 4.39
CA GLY A 120 -14.49 -7.17 5.33
C GLY A 120 -13.48 -6.08 5.00
N TRP A 121 -13.59 -5.49 3.80
CA TRP A 121 -12.82 -4.29 3.48
C TRP A 121 -13.67 -3.20 2.82
N ASP A 122 -13.21 -1.97 2.98
CA ASP A 122 -13.74 -0.77 2.34
C ASP A 122 -12.61 -0.02 1.63
N ARG A 123 -12.95 0.59 0.49
CA ARG A 123 -12.04 1.40 -0.32
C ARG A 123 -12.63 2.78 -0.56
N TRP A 124 -11.79 3.80 -0.47
CA TRP A 124 -12.13 5.18 -0.80
C TRP A 124 -11.09 5.78 -1.73
N ILE A 125 -11.56 6.62 -2.64
CA ILE A 125 -10.70 7.57 -3.35
C ILE A 125 -10.48 8.75 -2.40
N VAL A 126 -9.23 9.00 -2.05
CA VAL A 126 -8.80 10.08 -1.17
C VAL A 126 -8.05 11.15 -1.97
N ALA A 127 -7.56 12.20 -1.30
CA ALA A 127 -6.83 13.28 -1.96
C ALA A 127 -5.62 12.73 -2.75
N ASP A 128 -5.16 13.53 -3.73
CA ASP A 128 -3.97 13.23 -4.55
C ASP A 128 -4.11 12.00 -5.47
N LYS A 129 -5.35 11.67 -5.88
CA LYS A 129 -5.67 10.48 -6.69
C LYS A 129 -5.15 9.19 -6.05
N LEU A 130 -5.08 9.11 -4.73
CA LEU A 130 -4.75 7.86 -4.06
C LEU A 130 -6.01 7.11 -3.67
N THR A 131 -5.86 5.81 -3.53
CA THR A 131 -6.86 4.92 -2.95
C THR A 131 -6.45 4.57 -1.54
N LEU A 132 -7.37 4.72 -0.58
CA LEU A 132 -7.25 4.20 0.79
C LEU A 132 -8.12 2.96 0.89
N THR A 133 -7.52 1.81 1.17
CA THR A 133 -8.25 0.56 1.46
C THR A 133 -8.02 0.19 2.92
N ALA A 134 -9.10 -0.08 3.65
CA ALA A 134 -9.05 -0.56 5.01
C ALA A 134 -9.60 -1.98 5.08
N GLN A 135 -8.81 -2.91 5.60
CA GLN A 135 -9.22 -4.26 5.93
C GLN A 135 -9.48 -4.34 7.43
N TYR A 136 -10.59 -4.96 7.81
CA TYR A 136 -11.04 -5.02 9.20
C TYR A 136 -10.96 -6.42 9.78
N THR A 137 -10.97 -6.47 11.11
CA THR A 137 -11.25 -7.70 11.85
C THR A 137 -12.60 -8.29 11.46
N GLY A 138 -12.79 -9.60 11.66
CA GLY A 138 -14.03 -10.29 11.29
C GLY A 138 -15.31 -9.70 11.92
N ASP A 139 -15.20 -9.08 13.09
CA ASP A 139 -16.28 -8.34 13.77
C ASP A 139 -16.41 -6.87 13.34
N ARG A 140 -15.48 -6.40 12.50
CA ARG A 140 -15.35 -5.04 11.97
C ARG A 140 -15.13 -3.96 13.04
N ALA A 141 -14.70 -4.36 14.23
CA ALA A 141 -14.47 -3.46 15.36
C ALA A 141 -13.11 -2.76 15.30
N SER A 142 -12.15 -3.28 14.53
CA SER A 142 -10.83 -2.66 14.37
C SER A 142 -10.23 -2.92 12.99
N ILE A 143 -9.19 -2.16 12.63
CA ILE A 143 -8.48 -2.31 11.37
C ILE A 143 -7.32 -3.30 11.53
N GLU A 144 -7.23 -4.25 10.60
CA GLU A 144 -6.11 -5.20 10.50
C GLU A 144 -5.01 -4.69 9.57
N ALA A 145 -5.39 -3.99 8.49
CA ALA A 145 -4.45 -3.39 7.56
C ALA A 145 -5.00 -2.12 6.92
N LEU A 146 -4.11 -1.17 6.62
CA LEU A 146 -4.40 0.00 5.79
C LEU A 146 -3.50 0.00 4.58
N MET A 147 -4.07 0.06 3.39
CA MET A 147 -3.33 0.20 2.15
C MET A 147 -3.53 1.58 1.56
N LEU A 148 -2.43 2.17 1.09
CA LEU A 148 -2.44 3.31 0.17
C LEU A 148 -1.88 2.86 -1.15
N SER A 149 -2.59 3.16 -2.23
CA SER A 149 -2.13 2.81 -3.56
C SER A 149 -2.51 3.87 -4.59
N LEU A 150 -1.88 3.78 -5.75
CA LEU A 150 -2.45 4.34 -6.97
C LEU A 150 -3.82 3.72 -7.24
N PRO A 151 -4.73 4.42 -7.94
CA PRO A 151 -5.99 3.85 -8.38
C PRO A 151 -5.69 2.69 -9.31
N GLU A 152 -6.38 1.57 -9.10
CA GLU A 152 -6.33 0.50 -10.08
C GLU A 152 -6.91 1.02 -11.41
N PRO A 153 -6.31 0.67 -12.55
CA PRO A 153 -6.92 0.94 -13.86
C PRO A 153 -8.25 0.17 -13.98
N ASP A 154 -9.26 0.82 -14.57
CA ASP A 154 -10.57 0.22 -14.86
C ASP A 154 -10.50 -0.88 -15.95
#